data_AF-A0AB34QRB9-F1
#
_entry.id   AF-A0AB34QRB9-F1
#
_cell.length_a   1.000
_cell.length_b   1.000
_cell.length_c   1.000
_cell.angle_alpha   90.00
_cell.angle_beta   90.00
_cell.angle_gamma   90.00
#
_symmetry.space_group_name_H-M   'P 1'
#
loop_
_entity.id
_entity.type
_entity.pdbx_description
1 polymer ?
#
loop_
_entity_poly.entity_id
_entity_poly.type
_entity_poly.pdbx_seq_one_letter_code
_entity_poly.pdbx_strand_id
1 'polypeptide(L)'
;MEQEKLNILNEQHETIGVADRSDIHAQGLWHVYLYVHPEEQMNIQLQKEEVAGLYRAKLMDAQQLFTRKCDNMQQEVFEVDEAGERRKESKVVCVQDFVPHEPAYYQHLFQAINQFLLQ
;
A
#
# COMPACT_ATOMS: atom_id res chain seq x y z
N MET A 1 -3.72 -27.85 -1.46
CA MET A 1 -3.81 -26.38 -1.35
C MET A 1 -2.51 -25.83 -1.88
N GLU A 2 -2.55 -24.99 -2.91
CA GLU A 2 -1.34 -24.30 -3.36
C GLU A 2 -0.89 -23.35 -2.25
N GLN A 3 0.39 -23.41 -1.90
CA GLN A 3 0.97 -22.50 -0.92
C GLN A 3 1.29 -21.20 -1.65
N GLU A 4 0.81 -20.08 -1.11
CA GLU A 4 1.10 -18.75 -1.66
C GLU A 4 2.61 -18.48 -1.58
N LYS A 5 3.21 -18.23 -2.75
CA LYS A 5 4.65 -17.96 -2.88
C LYS A 5 4.87 -16.48 -3.09
N LEU A 6 5.74 -15.88 -2.28
CA LEU A 6 6.07 -14.47 -2.34
C LEU A 6 7.57 -14.26 -2.56
N ASN A 7 7.90 -13.16 -3.22
CA ASN A 7 9.29 -12.74 -3.41
C ASN A 7 9.88 -12.27 -2.07
N ILE A 8 11.09 -12.73 -1.77
CA ILE A 8 11.91 -12.24 -0.65
C ILE A 8 12.69 -11.03 -1.13
N LEU A 9 12.60 -9.93 -0.40
CA LEU A 9 13.32 -8.69 -0.69
C LEU A 9 14.49 -8.49 0.29
N ASN A 10 15.61 -7.99 -0.22
CA ASN A 10 16.69 -7.44 0.61
C ASN A 10 16.40 -5.96 0.98
N GLU A 11 17.33 -5.35 1.72
CA GLU A 11 17.24 -3.93 2.12
C GLU A 11 17.25 -2.96 0.92
N GLN A 12 17.77 -3.39 -0.23
CA GLN A 12 17.78 -2.65 -1.48
C GLN A 12 16.49 -2.84 -2.30
N HIS A 13 15.51 -3.58 -1.77
CA HIS A 13 14.26 -3.97 -2.43
C HIS A 13 14.45 -4.86 -3.67
N GLU A 14 15.59 -5.52 -3.78
CA GLU A 14 15.87 -6.49 -4.83
C GLU A 14 15.32 -7.86 -4.43
N THR A 15 14.76 -8.59 -5.39
CA THR A 15 14.29 -9.96 -5.15
C THR A 15 15.48 -10.91 -5.04
N ILE A 16 15.64 -11.55 -3.88
CA ILE A 16 16.74 -12.51 -3.59
C ILE A 16 16.26 -13.97 -3.56
N GLY A 17 14.95 -14.21 -3.64
CA GLY A 17 14.39 -15.56 -3.62
C GLY A 17 12.87 -15.55 -3.61
N VAL A 18 12.29 -16.75 -3.55
CA VAL A 18 10.86 -16.98 -3.45
C VAL A 18 10.63 -18.05 -2.39
N ALA A 19 9.72 -17.82 -1.45
CA ALA A 19 9.36 -18.77 -0.41
C ALA A 19 7.86 -18.75 -0.13
N ASP A 20 7.39 -19.77 0.57
CA ASP A 20 5.99 -19.82 1.02
C ASP A 20 5.74 -18.73 2.07
N ARG A 21 4.55 -18.13 2.06
CA ARG A 21 4.19 -17.02 2.98
C ARG A 21 4.46 -17.37 4.45
N SER A 22 4.22 -18.63 4.85
CA SER A 22 4.49 -19.11 6.21
C SER A 22 5.96 -19.01 6.58
N ASP A 23 6.86 -19.37 5.66
CA ASP A 23 8.29 -19.38 5.89
C ASP A 23 8.85 -17.96 5.94
N ILE A 24 8.32 -17.08 5.09
CA ILE A 24 8.67 -15.66 5.06
C ILE A 24 8.33 -15.01 6.41
N HIS A 25 7.12 -15.24 6.92
CA HIS A 25 6.71 -14.68 8.22
C HIS A 25 7.46 -15.31 9.38
N ALA A 26 7.72 -16.63 9.34
CA ALA A 26 8.46 -17.33 10.40
C ALA A 26 9.93 -16.87 10.50
N GLN A 27 10.55 -16.50 9.37
CA GLN A 27 11.94 -16.05 9.31
C GLN A 27 12.11 -14.52 9.38
N GLY A 28 11.00 -13.77 9.41
CA GLY A 28 11.03 -12.30 9.41
C GLY A 28 11.52 -11.70 8.09
N LEU A 29 11.32 -12.40 6.98
CA LEU A 29 11.75 -11.97 5.65
C LEU A 29 10.79 -10.92 5.08
N TRP A 30 11.34 -9.94 4.37
CA TRP A 30 10.56 -8.85 3.79
C TRP A 30 9.97 -9.25 2.44
N HIS A 31 8.74 -8.81 2.18
CA HIS A 31 8.03 -9.03 0.92
C HIS A 31 7.09 -7.87 0.62
N VAL A 32 6.78 -7.68 -0.66
CA VAL A 32 5.79 -6.72 -1.16
C VAL A 32 4.88 -7.46 -2.13
N TYR A 33 3.57 -7.23 -2.01
CA TYR A 33 2.57 -7.79 -2.92
C TYR A 33 1.60 -6.70 -3.37
N LEU A 34 0.99 -6.91 -4.53
CA LEU A 34 -0.10 -6.07 -5.05
C LEU A 34 -1.41 -6.85 -4.97
N TYR A 35 -2.41 -6.27 -4.34
CA TYR A 35 -3.76 -6.84 -4.27
C TYR A 35 -4.74 -5.97 -5.04
N VAL A 36 -5.42 -6.56 -6.02
CA VAL A 36 -6.45 -5.89 -6.81
C VAL A 36 -7.80 -6.13 -6.14
N HIS A 37 -8.40 -5.06 -5.63
CA HIS A 37 -9.75 -5.10 -5.10
C HIS A 37 -10.75 -4.75 -6.22
N PRO A 38 -11.63 -5.69 -6.64
CA PRO A 38 -12.52 -5.48 -7.79
C PRO A 38 -13.73 -4.58 -7.49
N GLU A 39 -14.08 -4.38 -6.22
CA GLU A 39 -15.26 -3.62 -5.83
C GLU A 39 -14.90 -2.17 -5.52
N GLU A 40 -15.65 -1.23 -6.08
CA GLU A 40 -15.50 0.19 -5.78
C GLU A 40 -15.92 0.51 -4.34
N GLN A 41 -16.90 -0.24 -3.83
CA GLN A 41 -17.32 -0.19 -2.45
C GLN A 41 -16.36 -1.05 -1.62
N MET A 42 -15.30 -0.42 -1.09
CA MET A 42 -14.35 -1.06 -0.17
C MET A 42 -15.03 -1.44 1.16
N ASN A 43 -15.76 -2.55 1.16
CA ASN A 43 -16.46 -3.14 2.31
C ASN A 43 -15.46 -3.83 3.26
N ILE A 44 -14.55 -3.03 3.81
CA ILE A 44 -13.46 -3.49 4.67
C ILE A 44 -13.84 -3.24 6.12
N GLN A 45 -13.79 -4.30 6.93
CA GLN A 45 -13.87 -4.22 8.37
C GLN A 45 -12.46 -4.05 8.94
N LEU A 46 -12.21 -2.92 9.60
CA LEU A 46 -10.91 -2.63 10.22
C LEU A 46 -10.82 -3.26 11.62
N GLN A 47 -9.65 -3.81 11.94
CA GLN A 47 -9.28 -4.17 13.32
C GLN A 47 -8.72 -2.91 13.98
N LYS A 48 -9.50 -2.26 14.85
CA LYS A 48 -9.17 -0.92 15.37
C LYS A 48 -7.95 -0.91 16.28
N GLU A 49 -7.62 -2.06 16.85
CA GLU A 49 -6.42 -2.28 17.65
C GLU A 49 -5.13 -2.20 16.81
N GLU A 50 -5.21 -2.50 15.51
CA GLU A 50 -4.05 -2.49 14.59
C GLU A 50 -4.10 -1.33 13.58
N VAL A 51 -5.30 -0.95 13.13
CA VAL A 51 -5.52 0.01 12.04
C VAL A 51 -6.58 1.03 12.45
N ALA A 52 -6.14 2.28 12.66
CA ALA A 52 -7.02 3.37 13.07
C ALA A 52 -7.93 3.89 11.93
N GLY A 53 -7.52 3.73 10.68
CA GLY A 53 -8.25 4.22 9.52
C GLY A 53 -7.62 3.78 8.20
N LEU A 54 -8.38 3.88 7.12
CA LEU A 54 -7.93 3.63 5.76
C LEU A 54 -8.15 4.88 4.92
N TYR A 55 -7.21 5.18 4.03
CA TYR A 55 -7.29 6.32 3.13
C TYR A 55 -7.03 5.86 1.70
N ARG A 56 -7.71 6.48 0.74
CA ARG A 56 -7.52 6.21 -0.69
C ARG A 56 -7.07 7.46 -1.39
N ALA A 57 -6.13 7.31 -2.31
CA ALA A 57 -5.68 8.37 -3.20
C ALA A 57 -5.72 7.87 -4.64
N LYS A 58 -5.77 8.80 -5.59
CA LYS A 58 -5.50 8.44 -6.99
C LYS A 58 -4.03 8.04 -7.12
N LEU A 59 -3.78 6.97 -7.87
CA LEU A 59 -2.42 6.47 -8.09
C LEU A 59 -1.50 7.56 -8.65
N MET A 60 -1.96 8.32 -9.65
CA MET A 60 -1.18 9.41 -10.26
C MET A 60 -0.79 10.51 -9.26
N ASP A 61 -1.66 10.84 -8.30
CA ASP A 61 -1.40 11.87 -7.30
C ASP A 61 -0.38 11.36 -6.28
N ALA A 62 -0.51 10.10 -5.84
CA ALA A 62 0.48 9.46 -4.98
C ALA A 62 1.86 9.39 -5.65
N GLN A 63 1.92 9.01 -6.94
CA GLN A 63 3.17 9.01 -7.70
C GLN A 63 3.82 10.39 -7.70
N GLN A 64 3.05 11.46 -7.94
CA GLN A 64 3.59 12.81 -7.96
C GLN A 64 4.08 13.25 -6.58
N LEU A 65 3.36 12.93 -5.51
CA LEU A 65 3.76 13.26 -4.14
C LEU A 65 5.08 12.57 -3.76
N PHE A 66 5.14 11.25 -3.87
CA PHE A 66 6.29 10.47 -3.41
C PHE A 66 7.52 10.61 -4.31
N THR A 67 7.35 11.00 -5.58
CA THR A 67 8.46 11.40 -6.48
C THR A 67 8.81 12.88 -6.39
N ARG A 68 8.24 13.62 -5.42
CA ARG A 68 8.48 15.07 -5.17
C ARG A 68 8.19 15.98 -6.37
N LYS A 69 7.26 15.57 -7.23
CA LYS A 69 6.74 16.39 -8.34
C LYS A 69 5.58 17.29 -7.91
N CYS A 70 4.91 16.93 -6.81
CA CYS A 70 3.90 17.73 -6.14
C CYS A 70 4.16 17.69 -4.63
N ASP A 71 3.85 18.77 -3.93
CA ASP A 71 4.07 18.89 -2.48
C ASP A 71 2.91 18.27 -1.67
N ASN A 72 1.72 18.20 -2.28
CA ASN A 72 0.48 17.84 -1.61
C ASN A 72 -0.38 16.93 -2.48
N MET A 73 -1.19 16.07 -1.88
CA MET A 73 -2.26 15.35 -2.58
C MET A 73 -3.56 15.33 -1.78
N GLN A 74 -4.68 15.14 -2.47
CA GLN A 74 -5.96 14.84 -1.82
C GLN A 74 -6.10 13.34 -1.59
N GLN A 75 -6.61 12.99 -0.41
CA GLN A 75 -7.00 11.63 -0.07
C GLN A 75 -8.44 11.61 0.44
N GLU A 76 -9.17 10.56 0.09
CA GLU A 76 -10.49 10.28 0.61
C GLU A 76 -10.35 9.37 1.84
N VAL A 77 -11.08 9.71 2.90
CA VAL A 77 -11.14 8.93 4.13
C VAL A 77 -12.08 7.74 3.95
N PHE A 78 -11.60 6.55 4.33
CA PHE A 78 -12.34 5.28 4.40
C PHE A 78 -12.41 4.79 5.85
N GLU A 79 -12.45 5.72 6.80
CA GLU A 79 -12.67 5.41 8.21
C GLU A 79 -14.08 4.82 8.40
N VAL A 80 -14.12 3.66 9.05
CA VAL A 80 -15.32 3.01 9.57
C VAL A 80 -15.38 3.37 11.05
N ASP A 81 -16.36 4.18 11.44
CA ASP A 81 -16.51 4.58 12.84
C ASP A 81 -16.97 3.41 13.74
N GLU A 82 -17.27 3.67 15.02
CA GLU A 82 -17.75 2.64 15.96
C GLU A 82 -19.11 2.05 15.59
N ALA A 83 -19.90 2.75 14.79
CA ALA A 83 -21.20 2.30 14.30
C ALA A 83 -21.13 1.56 12.95
N GLY A 84 -19.95 1.50 12.32
CA GLY A 84 -19.82 0.94 10.97
C GLY A 84 -20.08 1.95 9.86
N GLU A 85 -20.31 3.22 10.21
CA GLU A 85 -20.68 4.27 9.26
C GLU A 85 -19.42 4.88 8.61
N ARG A 86 -19.51 5.11 7.30
CA ARG A 86 -18.40 5.68 6.52
C ARG A 86 -18.49 7.19 6.48
N ARG A 87 -17.43 7.85 6.92
CA ARG A 87 -17.28 9.29 6.69
C ARG A 87 -16.64 9.55 5.32
N LYS A 88 -17.37 10.22 4.43
CA LYS A 88 -16.82 10.74 3.17
C LYS A 88 -16.19 12.11 3.41
N GLU A 89 -14.98 12.09 3.96
CA GLU A 89 -14.18 13.30 4.14
C GLU A 89 -12.99 13.27 3.16
N SER A 90 -12.56 14.45 2.71
CA SER A 90 -11.33 14.61 1.93
C SER A 90 -10.30 15.35 2.77
N LYS A 91 -9.07 14.84 2.78
CA LYS A 91 -7.93 15.40 3.51
C LYS A 91 -6.82 15.74 2.52
N VAL A 92 -6.19 16.89 2.71
CA VAL A 92 -4.94 17.24 2.02
C VAL A 92 -3.77 16.78 2.88
N VAL A 93 -2.85 16.05 2.28
CA VAL A 93 -1.65 15.53 2.94
C VAL A 93 -0.39 15.91 2.16
N CYS A 94 0.73 15.99 2.85
CA CYS A 94 2.07 16.06 2.27
C CYS A 94 2.86 14.80 2.61
N VAL A 95 4.04 14.67 2.02
CA VAL A 95 4.92 13.50 2.24
C VAL A 95 5.40 13.36 3.69
N GLN A 96 5.39 14.43 4.49
CA GLN A 96 5.71 14.36 5.92
C GLN A 96 4.61 13.70 6.76
N ASP A 97 3.40 13.53 6.22
CA ASP A 97 2.31 12.81 6.87
C ASP A 97 2.45 11.27 6.75
N PHE A 98 3.49 10.79 6.05
CA PHE A 98 3.75 9.37 5.81
C PHE A 98 5.02 8.89 6.53
N VAL A 99 5.06 7.59 6.83
CA VAL A 99 6.28 6.94 7.30
C VAL A 99 7.36 7.06 6.20
N PRO A 100 8.56 7.56 6.53
CA PRO A 100 9.59 7.79 5.54
C PRO A 100 10.16 6.46 5.02
N HIS A 101 10.27 6.36 3.70
CA HIS A 101 11.00 5.30 3.00
C HIS A 101 11.98 5.92 2.00
N GLU A 102 13.00 5.16 1.61
CA GLU A 102 13.97 5.57 0.59
C GLU A 102 13.28 5.84 -0.76
N PRO A 103 13.68 6.87 -1.53
CA PRO A 103 13.06 7.17 -2.82
C PRO A 103 13.02 6.00 -3.80
N ALA A 104 14.02 5.12 -3.76
CA ALA A 104 14.09 3.91 -4.59
C ALA A 104 12.91 2.95 -4.35
N TYR A 105 12.42 2.86 -3.10
CA TYR A 105 11.25 2.04 -2.76
C TYR A 105 10.02 2.47 -3.56
N TYR A 106 9.69 3.76 -3.51
CA TYR A 106 8.53 4.30 -4.22
C TYR A 106 8.69 4.17 -5.74
N GLN A 107 9.91 4.38 -6.27
CA GLN A 107 10.18 4.18 -7.70
C GLN A 107 9.88 2.73 -8.13
N HIS A 108 10.40 1.74 -7.42
CA HIS A 108 10.15 0.34 -7.71
C HIS A 108 8.67 -0.04 -7.54
N LEU A 109 8.04 0.40 -6.45
CA LEU A 109 6.62 0.15 -6.18
C LEU A 109 5.73 0.67 -7.32
N PHE A 110 5.91 1.93 -7.72
CA PHE A 110 5.08 2.53 -8.75
C PHE A 110 5.39 1.99 -10.15
N GLN A 111 6.64 1.63 -10.44
CA GLN A 111 6.99 0.95 -11.67
C GLN A 111 6.28 -0.41 -11.77
N ALA A 112 6.28 -1.20 -10.69
CA ALA A 112 5.61 -2.49 -10.65
C ALA A 112 4.09 -2.36 -10.84
N ILE A 113 3.45 -1.42 -10.14
CA ILE A 113 2.01 -1.14 -10.29
C ILE A 113 1.70 -0.73 -11.73
N ASN A 114 2.47 0.19 -12.31
CA ASN A 114 2.24 0.65 -13.68
C ASN A 114 2.46 -0.47 -14.71
N GLN A 115 3.47 -1.32 -14.53
CA GLN A 115 3.69 -2.48 -15.38
C GLN A 115 2.55 -3.50 -15.28
N PHE A 116 1.95 -3.67 -14.09
CA PHE A 116 0.78 -4.51 -13.92
C PHE A 116 -0.46 -3.94 -14.63
N LEU A 117 -0.68 -2.62 -14.54
CA LEU A 117 -1.84 -1.95 -15.16
C LEU A 117 -1.77 -1.83 -16.69
N LEU A 118 -0.59 -2.04 -17.30
CA LEU A 118 -0.40 -2.03 -18.75
C LEU A 118 -0.64 -3.39 -19.42
N GLN A 119 -0.83 -4.46 -18.64
CA GLN A 119 -1.14 -5.81 -19.12
C GLN A 119 -2.64 -5.97 -19.35
#